data_AF-A0A243SEI3-F1
#
_entry.id   AF-A0A243SEI3-F1
#
_cell.length_a   1.000
_cell.length_b   1.000
_cell.length_c   1.000
_cell.angle_alpha   90.00
_cell.angle_beta   90.00
_cell.angle_gamma   90.00
#
_symmetry.space_group_name_H-M   'P 1'
#
loop_
_entity.id
_entity.type
_entity.pdbx_description
1 polymer ?
#
loop_
_entity_poly.entity_id
_entity_poly.type
_entity_poly.pdbx_seq_one_letter_code
_entity_poly.pdbx_strand_id
1 'polypeptide(L)'
;MVVGLDTFSAHFKDFQDSYIIIGGTACDIIIEEAGFTPRATDDIDMILIVEALSPEFVAKFWEFITLGQYAVQQKNEEERNCYRFANPANSDYPKQLELFCKEPDVIDVNQGAHLTPIPVEEGLSSMSAILLDENYYNYTIEHSEVKEGVHFAAPHTLICLKAFAFLNNTERKAAGQPVRSVDIKKHKNDVFRMTMMLNENDRFVLPDTIKADMQKFVDTIKDDLPSPEVLAANGFGNQDMNQIFNKLIQVFQLTL
;
A
#
# COMPACT_ATOMS: atom_id res chain seq x y z
N MET A 1 16.63 -2.47 -1.26
CA MET A 1 16.35 -2.87 0.15
C MET A 1 15.67 -1.73 0.90
N VAL A 2 14.46 -1.99 1.42
CA VAL A 2 13.68 -1.04 2.24
C VAL A 2 14.27 -1.00 3.65
N VAL A 3 14.56 0.20 4.16
CA VAL A 3 15.19 0.37 5.49
C VAL A 3 14.28 -0.20 6.58
N GLY A 4 14.84 -1.07 7.42
CA GLY A 4 14.17 -1.64 8.59
C GLY A 4 13.20 -2.79 8.31
N LEU A 5 13.06 -3.24 7.05
CA LEU A 5 12.24 -4.40 6.71
C LEU A 5 12.78 -5.69 7.35
N ASP A 6 14.11 -5.89 7.37
CA ASP A 6 14.72 -7.06 8.01
C ASP A 6 14.46 -7.08 9.52
N THR A 7 14.57 -5.93 10.18
CA THR A 7 14.24 -5.74 11.60
C THR A 7 12.78 -6.08 11.86
N PHE A 8 11.88 -5.60 11.00
CA PHE A 8 10.45 -5.89 11.06
C PHE A 8 10.18 -7.39 10.88
N SER A 9 10.70 -7.99 9.82
CA SER A 9 10.56 -9.42 9.50
C SER A 9 11.03 -10.30 10.67
N ALA A 10 12.21 -10.02 11.22
CA ALA A 10 12.76 -10.77 12.34
C ALA A 10 11.90 -10.66 13.60
N HIS A 11 11.34 -9.48 13.88
CA HIS A 11 10.51 -9.25 15.07
C HIS A 11 9.12 -9.90 14.97
N PHE A 12 8.53 -9.93 13.77
CA PHE A 12 7.19 -10.45 13.52
C PHE A 12 7.15 -11.83 12.84
N LYS A 13 8.27 -12.57 12.86
CA LYS A 13 8.38 -13.89 12.21
C LYS A 13 7.30 -14.91 12.60
N ASP A 14 6.74 -14.81 13.81
CA ASP A 14 5.72 -15.72 14.34
C ASP A 14 4.28 -15.18 14.14
N PHE A 15 4.14 -14.04 13.45
CA PHE A 15 2.87 -13.30 13.29
C PHE A 15 2.60 -12.87 11.84
N GLN A 16 3.14 -13.60 10.86
CA GLN A 16 2.97 -13.31 9.43
C GLN A 16 1.49 -13.31 9.00
N ASP A 17 0.66 -14.10 9.67
CA ASP A 17 -0.78 -14.17 9.40
C ASP A 17 -1.58 -12.99 9.99
N SER A 18 -0.95 -12.12 10.79
CA SER A 18 -1.62 -10.99 11.45
C SER A 18 -1.61 -9.70 10.63
N TYR A 19 -0.82 -9.64 9.55
CA TYR A 19 -0.69 -8.43 8.72
C TYR A 19 -0.44 -8.77 7.25
N ILE A 20 -0.66 -7.78 6.38
CA ILE A 20 -0.27 -7.81 4.96
C ILE A 20 0.41 -6.49 4.64
N ILE A 21 1.68 -6.52 4.22
CA ILE A 21 2.39 -5.34 3.73
C ILE A 21 1.88 -5.00 2.34
N ILE A 22 1.53 -3.73 2.16
CA ILE A 22 1.00 -3.15 0.93
C ILE A 22 1.85 -1.95 0.50
N GLY A 23 1.26 -1.06 -0.30
CA GLY A 23 1.78 0.28 -0.48
C GLY A 23 3.08 0.34 -1.30
N GLY A 24 3.96 1.28 -0.96
CA GLY A 24 5.23 1.47 -1.66
C GLY A 24 6.19 0.31 -1.45
N THR A 25 6.31 -0.16 -0.20
CA THR A 25 7.27 -1.19 0.20
C THR A 25 7.04 -2.51 -0.54
N ALA A 26 5.79 -2.96 -0.64
CA ALA A 26 5.48 -4.19 -1.37
C ALA A 26 5.82 -4.08 -2.88
N CYS A 27 5.52 -2.93 -3.51
CA CYS A 27 5.93 -2.67 -4.89
C CYS A 27 7.45 -2.73 -5.06
N ASP A 28 8.20 -2.10 -4.16
CA ASP A 28 9.65 -1.99 -4.26
C ASP A 28 10.33 -3.36 -4.18
N ILE A 29 9.89 -4.23 -3.28
CA ILE A 29 10.42 -5.59 -3.14
C ILE A 29 10.19 -6.40 -4.41
N ILE A 30 8.96 -6.41 -4.93
CA ILE A 30 8.61 -7.15 -6.16
C ILE A 30 9.44 -6.66 -7.35
N ILE A 31 9.64 -5.35 -7.47
CA ILE A 31 10.42 -4.74 -8.55
C ILE A 31 11.90 -5.09 -8.42
N GLU A 32 12.46 -5.02 -7.20
CA GLU A 32 13.87 -5.34 -6.92
C GLU A 32 14.18 -6.81 -7.21
N GLU A 33 13.30 -7.73 -6.83
CA GLU A 33 13.44 -9.16 -7.08
C GLU A 33 13.35 -9.52 -8.58
N ALA A 34 12.59 -8.74 -9.35
CA ALA A 34 12.56 -8.84 -10.81
C ALA A 34 13.82 -8.26 -11.48
N GLY A 35 14.78 -7.74 -10.72
CA GLY A 35 16.05 -7.19 -11.20
C GLY A 35 15.97 -5.73 -11.67
N PHE A 36 14.90 -5.01 -11.31
CA PHE A 36 14.69 -3.61 -11.65
C PHE A 36 14.98 -2.69 -10.46
N THR A 37 15.11 -1.38 -10.72
CA THR A 37 15.40 -0.41 -9.67
C THR A 37 14.10 0.12 -9.06
N PRO A 38 13.78 -0.19 -7.79
CA PRO A 38 12.58 0.31 -7.12
C PRO A 38 12.58 1.84 -6.94
N ARG A 39 11.41 2.40 -6.61
CA ARG A 39 11.31 3.82 -6.27
C ARG A 39 11.47 3.95 -4.76
N ALA A 40 12.63 4.43 -4.32
CA ALA A 40 12.92 4.69 -2.91
C ALA A 40 11.68 5.06 -2.07
N THR A 41 11.31 4.15 -1.17
CA THR A 41 10.25 4.28 -0.19
C THR A 41 10.82 3.89 1.17
N ASP A 42 10.45 4.62 2.22
CA ASP A 42 10.92 4.36 3.58
C ASP A 42 9.76 4.05 4.54
N ASP A 43 8.54 3.96 3.98
CA ASP A 43 7.29 3.75 4.70
C ASP A 43 6.85 2.29 4.53
N ILE A 44 6.56 1.61 5.63
CA ILE A 44 5.89 0.30 5.60
C ILE A 44 4.40 0.54 5.87
N ASP A 45 3.61 0.37 4.81
CA ASP A 45 2.16 0.39 4.84
C ASP A 45 1.65 -1.04 5.06
N MET A 46 0.77 -1.28 6.03
CA MET A 46 0.23 -2.63 6.28
C MET A 46 -1.24 -2.63 6.69
N ILE A 47 -1.94 -3.68 6.26
CA ILE A 47 -3.28 -4.02 6.70
C ILE A 47 -3.16 -5.01 7.85
N LEU A 48 -3.89 -4.81 8.95
CA LEU A 48 -4.04 -5.82 9.98
C LEU A 48 -5.19 -6.76 9.65
N ILE A 49 -4.94 -8.06 9.74
CA ILE A 49 -5.94 -9.11 9.51
C ILE A 49 -6.65 -9.35 10.84
N VAL A 50 -7.77 -8.64 11.07
CA VAL A 50 -8.47 -8.60 12.36
C VAL A 50 -8.83 -10.01 12.87
N GLU A 51 -9.22 -10.90 11.96
CA GLU A 51 -9.58 -12.29 12.26
C GLU A 51 -8.41 -13.13 12.80
N ALA A 52 -7.17 -12.70 12.54
CA ALA A 52 -5.93 -13.36 12.97
C ALA A 52 -5.17 -12.56 14.04
N LEU A 53 -5.75 -11.46 14.55
CA LEU A 53 -5.12 -10.68 15.61
C LEU A 53 -5.27 -11.37 16.96
N SER A 54 -4.15 -11.42 17.67
CA SER A 54 -4.04 -11.97 19.01
C SER A 54 -3.55 -10.90 19.99
N PRO A 55 -3.89 -10.99 21.28
CA PRO A 55 -3.28 -10.15 22.31
C PRO A 55 -1.74 -10.19 22.29
N GLU A 56 -1.17 -11.34 21.94
CA GLU A 56 0.28 -11.55 21.78
C GLU A 56 0.84 -10.71 20.63
N PHE A 57 0.15 -10.64 19.49
CA PHE A 57 0.54 -9.76 18.39
C PHE A 57 0.53 -8.29 18.83
N VAL A 58 -0.55 -7.84 19.48
CA VAL A 58 -0.67 -6.44 19.93
C VAL A 58 0.45 -6.09 20.93
N ALA A 59 0.77 -7.00 21.86
CA ALA A 59 1.89 -6.83 22.78
C ALA A 59 3.24 -6.75 22.03
N LYS A 60 3.46 -7.63 21.05
CA LYS A 60 4.66 -7.62 20.20
C LYS A 60 4.78 -6.38 19.34
N PHE A 61 3.67 -5.86 18.85
CA PHE A 61 3.61 -4.62 18.10
C PHE A 61 4.06 -3.44 18.97
N TRP A 62 3.50 -3.31 20.18
CA TRP A 62 3.91 -2.24 21.10
C TRP A 62 5.35 -2.38 21.60
N GLU A 63 5.85 -3.60 21.75
CA GLU A 63 7.26 -3.86 21.99
C GLU A 63 8.12 -3.31 20.84
N PHE A 64 7.73 -3.54 19.58
CA PHE A 64 8.42 -3.01 18.40
C PHE A 64 8.45 -1.47 18.41
N ILE A 65 7.31 -0.83 18.66
CA ILE A 65 7.21 0.64 18.74
C ILE A 65 8.11 1.20 19.85
N THR A 66 8.17 0.52 21.00
CA THR A 66 9.00 0.92 22.13
C THR A 66 10.50 0.76 21.83
N LEU A 67 10.90 -0.36 21.22
CA LEU A 67 12.29 -0.62 20.87
C LEU A 67 12.80 0.31 19.76
N GLY A 68 11.95 0.65 18.78
CA GLY A 68 12.25 1.63 17.73
C GLY A 68 12.28 3.08 18.23
N GLN A 69 11.70 3.35 19.41
CA GLN A 69 11.59 4.67 20.01
C GLN A 69 10.96 5.69 19.05
N TYR A 70 9.81 5.34 18.46
CA TYR A 70 9.09 6.21 17.53
C TYR A 70 8.60 7.48 18.23
N ALA A 71 9.11 8.62 17.78
CA ALA A 71 8.78 9.93 18.35
C ALA A 71 7.39 10.42 17.94
N VAL A 72 6.90 10.01 16.76
CA VAL A 72 5.56 10.28 16.27
C VAL A 72 4.72 9.03 16.46
N GLN A 73 3.59 9.15 17.15
CA GLN A 73 2.60 8.10 17.31
C GLN A 73 1.22 8.74 17.16
N GLN A 74 0.56 8.48 16.05
CA GLN A 74 -0.67 9.15 15.66
C GLN A 74 -1.78 8.15 15.37
N LYS A 75 -3.01 8.61 15.52
CA LYS A 75 -4.24 7.88 15.19
C LYS A 75 -5.22 8.81 14.50
N ASN A 76 -5.96 8.30 13.52
CA ASN A 76 -7.05 9.09 12.95
C ASN A 76 -8.19 9.26 13.96
N GLU A 77 -8.72 10.48 14.06
CA GLU A 77 -9.77 10.78 15.05
C GLU A 77 -11.15 10.25 14.64
N GLU A 78 -11.48 10.29 13.35
CA GLU A 78 -12.83 9.99 12.87
C GLU A 78 -13.11 8.48 12.90
N GLU A 79 -12.37 7.70 12.12
CA GLU A 79 -12.65 6.27 11.96
C GLU A 79 -11.82 5.37 12.89
N ARG A 80 -10.78 5.91 13.53
CA ARG A 80 -9.98 5.24 14.57
C ARG A 80 -9.37 3.89 14.15
N ASN A 81 -9.14 3.74 12.86
CA ASN A 81 -8.73 2.54 12.15
C ASN A 81 -7.37 2.70 11.44
N CYS A 82 -6.78 3.89 11.50
CA CYS A 82 -5.50 4.23 10.87
C CYS A 82 -4.53 4.74 11.92
N TYR A 83 -3.33 4.18 11.95
CA TYR A 83 -2.29 4.53 12.91
C TYR A 83 -0.98 4.82 12.18
N ARG A 84 -0.25 5.84 12.64
CA ARG A 84 1.04 6.22 12.05
C ARG A 84 2.11 6.31 13.13
N PHE A 85 3.21 5.61 12.93
CA PHE A 85 4.38 5.67 13.79
C PHE A 85 5.56 6.12 12.96
N ALA A 86 6.19 7.25 13.29
CA ALA A 86 7.26 7.82 12.48
C ALA A 86 8.40 8.38 13.33
N ASN A 87 9.53 8.66 12.68
CA ASN A 87 10.74 9.20 13.29
C ASN A 87 11.27 8.30 14.43
N PRO A 88 11.67 7.05 14.14
CA PRO A 88 12.35 6.21 15.13
C PRO A 88 13.69 6.82 15.52
N ALA A 89 14.10 6.68 16.78
CA ALA A 89 15.45 7.04 17.20
C ALA A 89 16.49 6.02 16.74
N ASN A 90 16.08 4.78 16.51
CA ASN A 90 16.92 3.72 15.98
C ASN A 90 16.83 3.64 14.45
N SER A 91 17.96 3.82 13.75
CA SER A 91 18.02 3.80 12.29
C SER A 91 17.81 2.42 11.66
N ASP A 92 17.87 1.35 12.46
CA ASP A 92 17.59 -0.01 12.00
C ASP A 92 16.09 -0.27 11.86
N TYR A 93 15.24 0.68 12.29
CA TYR A 93 13.78 0.58 12.23
C TYR A 93 13.22 1.33 11.00
N PRO A 94 12.06 0.90 10.47
CA PRO A 94 11.38 1.60 9.38
C PRO A 94 11.13 3.07 9.75
N LYS A 95 11.40 4.01 8.83
CA LYS A 95 11.23 5.45 9.11
C LYS A 95 9.79 5.81 9.45
N GLN A 96 8.85 5.08 8.85
CA GLN A 96 7.44 5.17 9.15
C GLN A 96 6.77 3.80 9.04
N LEU A 97 5.84 3.54 9.96
CA LEU A 97 4.82 2.50 9.88
C LEU A 97 3.47 3.18 9.73
N GLU A 98 2.68 2.76 8.73
CA GLU A 98 1.28 3.14 8.61
C GLU A 98 0.43 1.86 8.64
N LEU A 99 -0.44 1.76 9.64
CA LEU A 99 -1.28 0.60 9.89
C LEU A 99 -2.73 0.95 9.61
N PHE A 100 -3.39 0.02 8.96
CA PHE A 100 -4.81 0.11 8.64
C PHE A 100 -5.53 -1.12 9.17
N CYS A 101 -6.63 -0.89 9.87
CA CYS A 101 -7.46 -1.92 10.47
C CYS A 101 -8.87 -1.83 9.90
N LYS A 102 -9.56 -2.95 9.76
CA LYS A 102 -11.00 -2.93 9.44
C LYS A 102 -11.83 -2.44 10.63
N GLU A 103 -11.43 -2.84 11.83
CA GLU A 103 -12.09 -2.47 13.08
C GLU A 103 -11.34 -1.32 13.78
N PRO A 104 -12.06 -0.37 14.40
CA PRO A 104 -11.45 0.71 15.18
C PRO A 104 -10.86 0.18 16.48
N ASP A 105 -9.88 0.91 17.03
CA ASP A 105 -9.34 0.70 18.38
C ASP A 105 -8.64 -0.66 18.62
N VAL A 106 -8.38 -1.42 17.56
CA VAL A 106 -7.84 -2.80 17.61
C VAL A 106 -6.49 -2.91 18.33
N ILE A 107 -5.64 -1.88 18.23
CA ILE A 107 -4.31 -1.87 18.84
C ILE A 107 -4.22 -0.98 20.09
N ASP A 108 -5.33 -0.45 20.61
CA ASP A 108 -5.35 0.56 21.70
C ASP A 108 -5.00 0.03 23.10
N VAL A 109 -4.49 -1.20 23.23
CA VAL A 109 -4.42 -1.92 24.52
C VAL A 109 -3.22 -1.50 25.40
N ASN A 110 -2.38 -0.53 25.02
CA ASN A 110 -1.21 -0.22 25.83
C ASN A 110 -1.40 0.94 26.82
N GLN A 111 -1.33 0.63 28.12
CA GLN A 111 -1.22 1.63 29.18
C GLN A 111 0.08 2.43 29.00
N GLY A 112 -0.02 3.67 28.49
CA GLY A 112 1.10 4.60 28.35
C GLY A 112 1.43 5.03 26.91
N ALA A 113 0.76 4.46 25.91
CA ALA A 113 0.82 5.00 24.55
C ALA A 113 0.02 6.31 24.47
N HIS A 114 0.65 7.37 23.96
CA HIS A 114 0.01 8.66 23.73
C HIS A 114 -0.15 8.89 22.23
N LEU A 115 -1.23 8.37 21.68
CA LEU A 115 -1.58 8.59 20.27
C LEU A 115 -2.18 9.99 20.11
N THR A 116 -1.55 10.82 19.28
CA THR A 116 -2.07 12.13 18.91
C THR A 116 -2.90 12.05 17.62
N PRO A 117 -3.80 13.01 17.36
CA PRO A 117 -4.52 13.07 16.09
C PRO A 117 -3.57 13.19 14.89
N ILE A 118 -3.88 12.50 13.79
CA ILE A 118 -3.24 12.78 12.49
C ILE A 118 -3.63 14.20 12.06
N PRO A 119 -2.68 15.12 11.81
CA PRO A 119 -2.98 16.49 11.41
C PRO A 119 -3.78 16.56 10.10
N VAL A 120 -4.77 17.44 10.05
CA VAL A 120 -5.63 17.65 8.87
C VAL A 120 -4.81 17.99 7.61
N GLU A 121 -3.71 18.73 7.78
CA GLU A 121 -2.79 19.11 6.70
C GLU A 121 -1.98 17.93 6.15
N GLU A 122 -1.69 16.93 6.97
CA GLU A 122 -1.05 15.68 6.54
C GLU A 122 -2.06 14.78 5.81
N GLY A 123 -3.35 14.92 6.15
CA GLY A 123 -4.46 14.21 5.53
C GLY A 123 -4.47 12.72 5.83
N LEU A 124 -5.65 12.11 5.79
CA LEU A 124 -5.74 10.65 5.79
C LEU A 124 -5.19 10.10 4.48
N SER A 125 -4.39 9.05 4.58
CA SER A 125 -3.87 8.32 3.43
C SER A 125 -5.05 7.78 2.61
N SER A 126 -5.00 7.89 1.28
CA SER A 126 -6.01 7.28 0.40
C SER A 126 -6.18 5.77 0.64
N MET A 127 -5.18 5.12 1.26
CA MET A 127 -5.25 3.71 1.69
C MET A 127 -6.22 3.47 2.85
N SER A 128 -6.41 4.44 3.75
CA SER A 128 -7.41 4.31 4.82
C SER A 128 -8.82 4.17 4.25
N ALA A 129 -9.16 4.95 3.22
CA ALA A 129 -10.46 4.89 2.55
C ALA A 129 -10.70 3.57 1.78
N ILE A 130 -9.64 2.93 1.29
CA ILE A 130 -9.75 1.62 0.61
C ILE A 130 -10.20 0.53 1.57
N LEU A 131 -9.63 0.53 2.77
CA LEU A 131 -9.69 -0.61 3.68
C LEU A 131 -10.97 -0.65 4.51
N LEU A 132 -11.78 0.41 4.39
CA LEU A 132 -13.18 0.42 4.80
C LEU A 132 -14.08 -0.40 3.86
N ASP A 133 -13.65 -0.63 2.62
CA ASP A 133 -14.44 -1.43 1.68
C ASP A 133 -14.16 -2.92 1.89
N GLU A 134 -15.21 -3.66 2.27
CA GLU A 134 -15.11 -5.10 2.53
C GLU A 134 -14.60 -5.89 1.32
N ASN A 135 -14.90 -5.45 0.09
CA ASN A 135 -14.42 -6.13 -1.11
C ASN A 135 -12.90 -5.99 -1.24
N TYR A 136 -12.36 -4.79 -1.02
CA TYR A 136 -10.90 -4.59 -1.07
C TYR A 136 -10.17 -5.29 0.07
N TYR A 137 -10.74 -5.29 1.29
CA TYR A 137 -10.17 -6.03 2.42
C TYR A 137 -10.10 -7.54 2.13
N ASN A 138 -11.23 -8.15 1.78
CA ASN A 138 -11.31 -9.58 1.51
C ASN A 138 -10.44 -9.98 0.31
N TYR A 139 -10.48 -9.18 -0.76
CA TYR A 139 -9.67 -9.42 -1.95
C TYR A 139 -8.17 -9.32 -1.66
N THR A 140 -7.76 -8.40 -0.79
CA THR A 140 -6.34 -8.28 -0.41
C THR A 140 -5.86 -9.47 0.42
N ILE A 141 -6.70 -9.98 1.33
CA ILE A 141 -6.40 -11.20 2.09
C ILE A 141 -6.32 -12.41 1.15
N GLU A 142 -7.32 -12.61 0.29
CA GLU A 142 -7.35 -13.75 -0.64
C GLU A 142 -6.17 -13.73 -1.62
N HIS A 143 -5.72 -12.54 -2.00
CA HIS A 143 -4.64 -12.33 -2.96
C HIS A 143 -3.42 -11.68 -2.31
N SER A 144 -2.90 -12.38 -1.31
CA SER A 144 -1.64 -12.07 -0.63
C SER A 144 -0.80 -13.35 -0.48
N GLU A 145 0.51 -13.20 -0.29
CA GLU A 145 1.42 -14.32 -0.11
C GLU A 145 2.54 -14.01 0.88
N VAL A 146 2.99 -15.04 1.60
CA VAL A 146 4.17 -14.95 2.47
C VAL A 146 5.41 -15.23 1.64
N LYS A 147 6.33 -14.27 1.62
CA LYS A 147 7.63 -14.36 0.95
C LYS A 147 8.75 -13.93 1.90
N GLU A 148 9.80 -14.74 1.98
CA GLU A 148 10.96 -14.49 2.85
C GLU A 148 10.58 -14.15 4.31
N GLY A 149 9.51 -14.77 4.80
CA GLY A 149 9.01 -14.57 6.16
C GLY A 149 8.21 -13.29 6.39
N VAL A 150 7.74 -12.64 5.31
CA VAL A 150 6.91 -11.45 5.37
C VAL A 150 5.70 -11.61 4.44
N HIS A 151 4.53 -11.20 4.91
CA HIS A 151 3.29 -11.32 4.17
C HIS A 151 3.03 -10.06 3.33
N PHE A 152 2.86 -10.21 2.02
CA PHE A 152 2.67 -9.11 1.07
C PHE A 152 1.41 -9.28 0.23
N ALA A 153 0.80 -8.16 -0.17
CA ALA A 153 -0.21 -8.19 -1.22
C ALA A 153 0.40 -8.56 -2.57
N ALA A 154 -0.28 -9.42 -3.33
CA ALA A 154 0.18 -9.85 -4.64
C ALA A 154 0.23 -8.68 -5.66
N PRO A 155 1.01 -8.79 -6.76
CA PRO A 155 1.18 -7.72 -7.73
C PRO A 155 -0.13 -7.17 -8.29
N HIS A 156 -1.10 -8.03 -8.61
CA HIS A 156 -2.40 -7.62 -9.15
C HIS A 156 -3.27 -6.92 -8.12
N THR A 157 -3.18 -7.32 -6.86
CA THR A 157 -3.81 -6.63 -5.72
C THR A 157 -3.24 -5.22 -5.54
N LEU A 158 -1.91 -5.09 -5.56
CA LEU A 158 -1.24 -3.77 -5.46
C LEU A 158 -1.67 -2.83 -6.60
N ILE A 159 -1.87 -3.34 -7.82
CA ILE A 159 -2.40 -2.56 -8.94
C ILE A 159 -3.79 -2.00 -8.61
N CYS A 160 -4.70 -2.83 -8.12
CA CYS A 160 -6.05 -2.40 -7.72
C CYS A 160 -6.00 -1.33 -6.63
N LEU A 161 -5.19 -1.53 -5.59
CA LEU A 161 -5.01 -0.56 -4.51
C LEU A 161 -4.48 0.79 -5.03
N LYS A 162 -3.50 0.77 -5.94
CA LYS A 162 -2.93 2.00 -6.53
C LYS A 162 -3.91 2.71 -7.46
N ALA A 163 -4.70 1.96 -8.25
CA ALA A 163 -5.73 2.53 -9.11
C ALA A 163 -6.81 3.28 -8.29
N PHE A 164 -7.27 2.68 -7.19
CA PHE A 164 -8.16 3.37 -6.27
C PHE A 164 -7.50 4.60 -5.65
N ALA A 165 -6.26 4.49 -5.16
CA ALA A 165 -5.53 5.61 -4.55
C ALA A 165 -5.45 6.82 -5.50
N PHE A 166 -5.21 6.54 -6.78
CA PHE A 166 -5.22 7.55 -7.84
C PHE A 166 -6.58 8.23 -7.97
N LEU A 167 -7.66 7.45 -8.06
CA LEU A 167 -9.03 7.97 -8.20
C LEU A 167 -9.43 8.81 -6.98
N ASN A 168 -9.21 8.28 -5.77
CA ASN A 168 -9.53 8.96 -4.53
C ASN A 168 -8.76 10.29 -4.38
N ASN A 169 -7.45 10.29 -4.62
CA ASN A 169 -6.65 11.51 -4.56
C ASN A 169 -7.04 12.52 -5.64
N THR A 170 -7.47 12.06 -6.82
CA THR A 170 -7.98 12.93 -7.89
C THR A 170 -9.29 13.60 -7.50
N GLU A 171 -10.23 12.85 -6.92
CA GLU A 171 -11.51 13.38 -6.44
C GLU A 171 -11.33 14.36 -5.28
N ARG A 172 -10.52 13.99 -4.28
CA ARG A 172 -10.20 14.86 -3.14
C ARG A 172 -9.59 16.18 -3.61
N LYS A 173 -8.67 16.13 -4.57
CA LYS A 173 -8.08 17.32 -5.15
C LYS A 173 -9.12 18.18 -5.89
N ALA A 174 -10.01 17.57 -6.66
CA ALA A 174 -11.09 18.26 -7.34
C ALA A 174 -12.08 18.92 -6.35
N ALA A 175 -12.28 18.30 -5.18
CA ALA A 175 -13.06 18.86 -4.07
C ALA A 175 -12.34 19.97 -3.27
N GLY A 176 -11.13 20.38 -3.68
CA GLY A 176 -10.38 21.45 -3.05
C GLY A 176 -9.55 21.04 -1.82
N GLN A 177 -9.43 19.74 -1.54
CA GLN A 177 -8.55 19.25 -0.47
C GLN A 177 -7.07 19.39 -0.84
N PRO A 178 -6.16 19.55 0.14
CA PRO A 178 -4.73 19.80 -0.09
C PRO A 178 -3.98 18.53 -0.56
N VAL A 179 -4.25 18.07 -1.79
CA VAL A 179 -3.58 16.91 -2.39
C VAL A 179 -2.55 17.36 -3.44
N ARG A 180 -1.29 16.96 -3.28
CA ARG A 180 -0.23 17.30 -4.23
C ARG A 180 -0.37 16.48 -5.51
N SER A 181 -0.16 17.09 -6.68
CA SER A 181 -0.21 16.38 -7.97
C SER A 181 0.76 15.19 -8.06
N VAL A 182 1.91 15.29 -7.38
CA VAL A 182 2.91 14.22 -7.34
C VAL A 182 2.38 12.96 -6.63
N ASP A 183 1.52 13.14 -5.61
CA ASP A 183 0.91 12.03 -4.88
C ASP A 183 -0.18 11.33 -5.70
N ILE A 184 -0.82 12.01 -6.64
CA ILE A 184 -1.69 11.37 -7.63
C ILE A 184 -0.83 10.64 -8.67
N LYS A 185 0.15 11.33 -9.27
CA LYS A 185 0.96 10.81 -10.37
C LYS A 185 1.75 9.56 -9.98
N LYS A 186 2.25 9.47 -8.74
CA LYS A 186 3.01 8.29 -8.27
C LYS A 186 2.17 7.00 -8.36
N HIS A 187 0.88 7.04 -8.02
CA HIS A 187 0.01 5.87 -8.09
C HIS A 187 -0.23 5.42 -9.54
N LYS A 188 -0.49 6.36 -10.46
CA LYS A 188 -0.59 6.07 -11.90
C LYS A 188 0.68 5.38 -12.43
N ASN A 189 1.84 5.89 -12.04
CA ASN A 189 3.12 5.32 -12.45
C ASN A 189 3.34 3.92 -11.86
N ASP A 190 2.99 3.72 -10.59
CA ASP A 190 3.11 2.42 -9.91
C ASP A 190 2.20 1.37 -10.56
N VAL A 191 0.98 1.72 -11.00
CA VAL A 191 0.13 0.80 -11.76
C VAL A 191 0.85 0.26 -13.00
N PHE A 192 1.54 1.12 -13.75
CA PHE A 192 2.29 0.71 -14.95
C PHE A 192 3.51 -0.15 -14.60
N ARG A 193 4.27 0.22 -13.57
CA ARG A 193 5.41 -0.57 -13.09
C ARG A 193 4.96 -1.97 -12.66
N MET A 194 3.90 -2.06 -11.87
CA MET A 194 3.39 -3.34 -11.40
C MET A 194 2.76 -4.18 -12.52
N THR A 195 2.16 -3.54 -13.54
CA THR A 195 1.66 -4.26 -14.72
C THR A 195 2.79 -4.97 -15.48
N MET A 196 4.02 -4.46 -15.43
CA MET A 196 5.20 -5.14 -15.99
C MET A 196 5.51 -6.46 -15.26
N MET A 197 5.08 -6.61 -14.00
CA MET A 197 5.33 -7.80 -13.18
C MET A 197 4.32 -8.94 -13.44
N LEU A 198 3.25 -8.67 -14.18
CA LEU A 198 2.24 -9.67 -14.55
C LEU A 198 2.65 -10.45 -15.80
N ASN A 199 2.05 -11.63 -16.04
CA ASN A 199 2.18 -12.33 -17.31
C ASN A 199 1.09 -11.88 -18.30
N GLU A 200 1.37 -11.97 -19.61
CA GLU A 200 0.39 -11.61 -20.66
C GLU A 200 -0.88 -12.50 -20.65
N ASN A 201 -0.73 -13.74 -20.18
CA ASN A 201 -1.80 -14.72 -20.14
C ASN A 201 -2.61 -14.68 -18.84
N ASP A 202 -2.21 -13.87 -17.85
CA ASP A 202 -2.94 -13.77 -16.59
C ASP A 202 -4.35 -13.25 -16.81
N ARG A 203 -5.31 -13.77 -16.05
CA ARG A 203 -6.70 -13.30 -16.05
C ARG A 203 -7.17 -13.23 -14.60
N PHE A 204 -7.29 -12.02 -14.08
CA PHE A 204 -7.75 -11.76 -12.73
C PHE A 204 -9.26 -11.53 -12.75
N VAL A 205 -9.98 -12.25 -11.90
CA VAL A 205 -11.41 -12.03 -11.65
C VAL A 205 -11.52 -11.08 -10.48
N LEU A 206 -12.16 -9.93 -10.71
CA LEU A 206 -12.33 -8.89 -9.71
C LEU A 206 -13.75 -8.92 -9.15
N PRO A 207 -13.96 -8.66 -7.85
CA PRO A 207 -15.25 -8.24 -7.32
C PRO A 207 -15.79 -7.02 -8.09
N ASP A 208 -17.11 -6.92 -8.24
CA ASP A 208 -17.74 -5.89 -9.07
C ASP A 208 -17.32 -4.46 -8.68
N THR A 209 -17.18 -4.18 -7.38
CA THR A 209 -16.70 -2.89 -6.86
C THR A 209 -15.30 -2.56 -7.37
N ILE A 210 -14.35 -3.49 -7.20
CA ILE A 210 -12.96 -3.31 -7.64
C ILE A 210 -12.90 -3.22 -9.17
N LYS A 211 -13.71 -4.01 -9.88
CA LYS A 211 -13.79 -3.97 -11.34
C LYS A 211 -14.28 -2.61 -11.84
N ALA A 212 -15.30 -2.03 -11.20
CA ALA A 212 -15.82 -0.71 -11.54
C ALA A 212 -14.77 0.39 -11.33
N ASP A 213 -14.02 0.34 -10.23
CA ASP A 213 -12.93 1.28 -9.98
C ASP A 213 -11.79 1.13 -10.98
N MET A 214 -11.39 -0.11 -11.30
CA MET A 214 -10.39 -0.38 -12.32
C MET A 214 -10.83 0.13 -13.70
N GLN A 215 -12.12 -0.04 -14.05
CA GLN A 215 -12.70 0.51 -15.28
C GLN A 215 -12.63 2.04 -15.28
N LYS A 216 -13.05 2.67 -14.18
CA LYS A 216 -12.98 4.13 -14.02
C LYS A 216 -11.55 4.66 -14.10
N PHE A 217 -10.59 3.94 -13.53
CA PHE A 217 -9.17 4.27 -13.62
C PHE A 217 -8.71 4.28 -15.08
N VAL A 218 -8.93 3.20 -15.84
CA VAL A 218 -8.50 3.14 -17.25
C VAL A 218 -9.18 4.21 -18.10
N ASP A 219 -10.47 4.47 -17.88
CA ASP A 219 -11.20 5.54 -18.57
C ASP A 219 -10.66 6.93 -18.27
N THR A 220 -10.18 7.14 -17.03
CA THR A 220 -9.63 8.43 -16.60
C THR A 220 -8.25 8.69 -17.21
N ILE A 221 -7.43 7.65 -17.40
CA ILE A 221 -6.03 7.82 -17.82
C ILE A 221 -5.77 7.56 -19.30
N LYS A 222 -6.75 7.05 -20.07
CA LYS A 222 -6.53 6.60 -21.47
C LYS A 222 -5.92 7.63 -22.40
N ASP A 223 -6.16 8.92 -22.14
CA ASP A 223 -5.62 10.04 -22.93
C ASP A 223 -4.38 10.71 -22.28
N ASP A 224 -3.95 10.26 -21.09
CA ASP A 224 -2.80 10.76 -20.32
C ASP A 224 -2.05 9.59 -19.67
N LEU A 225 -1.39 8.77 -20.49
CA LEU A 225 -0.54 7.68 -20.00
C LEU A 225 0.76 8.23 -19.36
N PRO A 226 1.44 7.46 -18.48
CA PRO A 226 2.76 7.84 -17.98
C PRO A 226 3.78 8.13 -19.10
N SER A 227 4.78 8.96 -18.81
CA SER A 227 5.92 9.14 -19.73
C SER A 227 6.82 7.89 -19.69
N PRO A 228 7.32 7.39 -20.84
CA PRO A 228 8.26 6.27 -20.89
C PRO A 228 9.52 6.46 -20.03
N GLU A 229 9.96 7.71 -19.85
CA GLU A 229 11.11 8.06 -19.00
C GLU A 229 10.95 7.59 -17.55
N VAL A 230 9.71 7.51 -17.06
CA VAL A 230 9.39 7.05 -15.71
C VAL A 230 9.81 5.59 -15.53
N LEU A 231 9.55 4.73 -16.52
CA LEU A 231 9.95 3.33 -16.47
C LEU A 231 11.44 3.15 -16.79
N ALA A 232 11.98 3.93 -17.73
CA ALA A 232 13.41 3.91 -18.05
C ALA A 232 14.28 4.23 -16.83
N ALA A 233 13.88 5.20 -16.00
CA ALA A 233 14.56 5.56 -14.76
C ALA A 233 14.60 4.43 -13.72
N ASN A 234 13.66 3.47 -13.81
CA ASN A 234 13.58 2.30 -12.93
C ASN A 234 14.21 1.04 -13.56
N GLY A 235 14.96 1.16 -14.66
CA GLY A 235 15.67 0.04 -15.29
C GLY A 235 14.82 -0.81 -16.24
N PHE A 236 13.55 -0.45 -16.47
CA PHE A 236 12.69 -1.17 -17.42
C PHE A 236 13.04 -0.89 -18.90
N GLY A 237 13.96 0.05 -19.17
CA GLY A 237 14.28 0.48 -20.54
C GLY A 237 13.17 1.31 -21.19
N ASN A 238 13.25 1.48 -22.51
CA ASN A 238 12.23 2.23 -23.25
C ASN A 238 11.03 1.31 -23.54
N GLN A 239 9.89 1.63 -22.96
CA GLN A 239 8.67 0.82 -23.02
C GLN A 239 7.57 1.54 -23.80
N ASP A 240 6.74 0.79 -24.52
CA ASP A 240 5.52 1.31 -25.14
C ASP A 240 4.38 1.33 -24.11
N MET A 241 4.02 2.53 -23.66
CA MET A 241 2.97 2.71 -22.65
C MET A 241 1.62 2.19 -23.13
N ASN A 242 1.33 2.21 -24.43
CA ASN A 242 0.08 1.66 -24.95
C ASN A 242 0.04 0.14 -24.83
N GLN A 243 1.18 -0.54 -25.00
CA GLN A 243 1.24 -1.99 -24.80
C GLN A 243 0.99 -2.36 -23.34
N ILE A 244 1.59 -1.63 -22.39
CA ILE A 244 1.36 -1.84 -20.96
C ILE A 244 -0.10 -1.56 -20.60
N PHE A 245 -0.67 -0.47 -21.13
CA PHE A 245 -2.08 -0.13 -20.92
C PHE A 245 -3.04 -1.19 -21.48
N ASN A 246 -2.77 -1.70 -22.68
CA ASN A 246 -3.56 -2.79 -23.27
C ASN A 246 -3.43 -4.08 -22.47
N LYS A 247 -2.22 -4.40 -21.98
CA LYS A 247 -2.00 -5.53 -21.07
C LYS A 247 -2.82 -5.37 -19.79
N LEU A 248 -2.82 -4.19 -19.16
CA LEU A 248 -3.65 -3.90 -17.99
C LEU A 248 -5.13 -4.20 -18.25
N ILE A 249 -5.67 -3.70 -19.36
CA ILE A 249 -7.06 -3.94 -19.76
C ILE A 249 -7.34 -5.43 -19.95
N GLN A 250 -6.44 -6.14 -20.62
CA GLN A 250 -6.58 -7.56 -20.93
C GLN A 250 -6.55 -8.44 -19.67
N VAL A 251 -5.56 -8.25 -18.79
CA VAL A 251 -5.37 -9.10 -17.61
C VAL A 251 -6.47 -8.89 -16.56
N PHE A 252 -7.02 -7.68 -16.46
CA PHE A 252 -8.15 -7.36 -15.57
C PHE A 252 -9.53 -7.45 -16.25
N GLN A 253 -9.58 -7.87 -17.51
CA GLN A 253 -10.82 -8.08 -18.27
C GLN A 253 -11.73 -6.83 -18.29
N LEU A 254 -11.11 -5.68 -18.56
CA LEU A 254 -11.74 -4.35 -18.66
C LEU A 254 -12.14 -4.03 -20.11
N THR A 255 -12.90 -2.95 -20.29
CA THR A 255 -13.34 -2.44 -21.60
C THR A 255 -12.71 -1.08 -21.90
N LEU A 256 -12.54 -0.75 -23.19
CA LEU A 256 -11.98 0.52 -23.67
C LEU A 256 -13.00 1.31 -24.48
#